data_AF-A0A4V0HWQ1-F1
#
_entry.id   AF-A0A4V0HWQ1-F1
#
_cell.length_a   1.000
_cell.length_b   1.000
_cell.length_c   1.000
_cell.angle_alpha   90.00
_cell.angle_beta   90.00
_cell.angle_gamma   90.00
#
_symmetry.space_group_name_H-M   'P 1'
#
loop_
_entity.id
_entity.type
_entity.pdbx_description
1 polymer ?
#
loop_
_entity_poly.entity_id
_entity_poly.type
_entity_poly.pdbx_seq_one_letter_code
_entity_poly.pdbx_strand_id
1 'polypeptide(L)'
;MSVSMGLRNRVTGAYRYVPVATAWGFLDEWLPLCRRYGLSHVAEFSGGALCPVPLELIPEIVRELGVLAEAVIAEPGHEWMAERIAEILKAFAETDPAEWEYDFG
;
A
#
# COMPACT_ATOMS: atom_id res chain seq x y z
N MET A 1 12.65 -10.07 -5.95
CA MET A 1 12.35 -9.29 -4.73
C MET A 1 11.05 -8.54 -4.98
N SER A 2 10.12 -8.57 -4.04
CA SER A 2 8.78 -7.96 -4.15
C SER A 2 8.57 -6.98 -3.00
N VAL A 3 7.77 -5.96 -3.24
CA VAL A 3 7.30 -5.01 -2.23
C VAL A 3 5.96 -5.54 -1.70
N SER A 4 5.78 -5.53 -0.39
CA SER A 4 4.57 -6.06 0.25
C SER A 4 4.26 -5.27 1.51
N MET A 5 2.98 -5.19 1.84
CA MET A 5 2.49 -4.65 3.10
C MET A 5 2.27 -5.81 4.06
N GLY A 6 2.89 -5.77 5.23
CA GLY A 6 2.63 -6.69 6.32
C GLY A 6 1.39 -6.29 7.11
N LEU A 7 0.61 -7.27 7.53
CA LEU A 7 -0.54 -7.09 8.43
C LEU A 7 -0.42 -8.06 9.60
N ARG A 8 -0.37 -7.51 10.81
CA ARG A 8 -0.29 -8.27 12.04
C ARG A 8 -1.49 -8.01 12.93
N ASN A 9 -2.22 -9.05 13.30
CA ASN A 9 -3.27 -8.93 14.31
C ASN A 9 -2.67 -8.97 15.72
N ARG A 10 -2.86 -7.90 16.50
CA ARG A 10 -2.34 -7.74 17.87
C ARG A 10 -2.97 -8.71 18.87
N VAL A 11 -4.20 -9.15 18.62
CA VAL A 11 -4.97 -10.00 19.53
C VAL A 11 -4.61 -11.49 19.35
N THR A 12 -4.59 -11.95 18.11
CA THR A 12 -4.40 -13.36 17.75
C THR A 12 -2.95 -13.70 17.40
N GLY A 13 -2.12 -12.70 17.10
CA GLY A 13 -0.76 -12.87 16.61
C GLY A 13 -0.67 -13.33 15.15
N ALA A 14 -1.80 -13.44 14.44
CA ALA A 14 -1.83 -13.79 13.03
C ALA A 14 -1.07 -12.75 12.19
N TYR A 15 -0.32 -13.22 11.20
CA TYR A 15 0.45 -12.36 10.29
C TYR A 15 0.18 -12.77 8.84
N ARG A 16 -0.03 -11.79 7.96
CA ARG A 16 -0.17 -12.01 6.51
C ARG A 16 0.49 -10.88 5.72
N TYR A 17 0.84 -11.17 4.47
CA TYR A 17 1.37 -10.20 3.53
C TYR A 17 0.33 -9.87 2.46
N VAL A 18 0.26 -8.60 2.07
CA VAL A 18 -0.50 -8.10 0.92
C VAL A 18 0.50 -7.64 -0.15
N PRO A 19 0.54 -8.29 -1.32
CA PRO A 19 1.48 -7.91 -2.38
C PRO A 19 1.21 -6.50 -2.90
N VAL A 20 2.25 -5.65 -2.94
CA VAL A 20 2.17 -4.30 -3.50
C VAL A 20 2.61 -4.32 -4.96
N ALA A 21 3.84 -4.72 -5.22
CA ALA A 21 4.42 -4.74 -6.57
C ALA A 21 5.66 -5.65 -6.62
N THR A 22 6.11 -5.98 -7.82
CA THR A 22 7.49 -6.43 -7.99
C THR A 22 8.45 -5.27 -7.71
N ALA A 23 9.72 -5.52 -7.39
CA ALA A 23 10.69 -4.45 -7.21
C ALA A 23 10.78 -3.52 -8.44
N TRP A 24 10.75 -4.08 -9.65
CA TRP A 24 10.75 -3.32 -10.89
C TRP A 24 9.47 -2.51 -11.07
N GLY A 25 8.29 -3.13 -10.92
CA GLY A 25 7.01 -2.40 -11.01
C GLY A 25 6.88 -1.29 -9.97
N PHE A 26 7.48 -1.47 -8.78
CA PHE A 26 7.51 -0.42 -7.77
C PHE A 26 8.40 0.76 -8.19
N LEU A 27 9.62 0.49 -8.65
CA LEU A 27 10.59 1.53 -8.99
C LEU A 27 10.25 2.25 -10.29
N ASP A 28 9.80 1.52 -11.31
CA ASP A 28 9.67 2.02 -12.68
C ASP A 28 8.27 2.55 -13.00
N GLU A 29 7.24 2.14 -12.24
CA GLU A 29 5.85 2.56 -12.49
C GLU A 29 5.20 3.21 -11.26
N TRP A 30 5.25 2.56 -10.10
CA TRP A 30 4.58 3.06 -8.88
C TRP A 30 5.16 4.36 -8.36
N LEU A 31 6.48 4.42 -8.14
CA LEU A 31 7.16 5.61 -7.62
C LEU A 31 7.03 6.84 -8.54
N PRO A 32 7.18 6.71 -9.88
CA PRO A 32 6.92 7.82 -10.79
C PRO A 32 5.51 8.39 -10.68
N LEU A 33 4.48 7.55 -10.56
CA LEU A 33 3.12 8.02 -10.34
C LEU A 33 2.97 8.71 -8.99
N CYS A 34 3.53 8.14 -7.92
CA CYS A 34 3.52 8.79 -6.60
C CYS A 34 4.14 10.19 -6.65
N ARG A 35 5.29 10.35 -7.31
CA ARG A 35 5.94 11.66 -7.48
C ARG A 35 5.07 12.62 -8.30
N ARG A 36 4.44 12.14 -9.37
CA ARG A 36 3.59 12.95 -10.25
C ARG A 36 2.37 13.51 -9.52
N TYR A 37 1.79 12.74 -8.61
CA TYR A 37 0.59 13.12 -7.83
C TYR A 37 0.91 13.65 -6.43
N GLY A 38 2.19 13.81 -6.07
CA GLY A 38 2.61 14.31 -4.76
C GLY A 38 2.24 13.38 -3.60
N LEU A 39 2.23 12.08 -3.83
CA LEU A 39 1.90 11.05 -2.83
C LEU A 39 3.15 10.66 -2.06
N SER A 40 3.09 10.78 -0.73
CA SER A 40 4.24 10.57 0.16
C SER A 40 4.20 9.24 0.89
N HIS A 41 3.04 8.82 1.39
CA HIS A 41 2.92 7.62 2.22
C HIS A 41 2.95 6.34 1.39
N VAL A 42 2.23 6.29 0.27
CA VAL A 42 2.24 5.12 -0.62
C VAL A 42 3.56 4.96 -1.38
N ALA A 43 4.38 6.01 -1.44
CA ALA A 43 5.74 5.94 -1.96
C ALA A 43 6.70 5.21 -0.99
N GLU A 44 6.35 5.12 0.29
CA GLU A 44 7.17 4.50 1.34
C GLU A 44 6.91 3.00 1.52
N PHE A 45 6.09 2.38 0.67
CA PHE A 45 5.79 0.94 0.75
C PHE A 45 7.03 0.04 0.58
N SER A 46 8.12 0.53 -0.01
CA SER A 46 9.42 -0.17 -0.07
C SER A 46 10.44 0.32 0.97
N GLY A 47 9.99 1.16 1.92
CA GLY A 47 10.85 1.94 2.82
C GLY A 47 11.48 1.11 3.94
N GLY A 48 10.96 -0.07 4.25
CA GLY A 48 11.71 -1.08 5.00
C GLY A 48 12.06 -0.71 6.45
N ALA A 49 11.52 0.37 7.00
CA ALA A 49 11.51 0.52 8.44
C ALA A 49 10.45 -0.46 8.95
N LEU A 50 10.87 -1.50 9.69
CA LEU A 50 10.03 -2.42 10.47
C LEU A 50 9.26 -1.66 11.59
N CYS A 51 8.77 -0.47 11.29
CA CYS A 51 8.01 0.38 12.16
C CYS A 51 6.54 0.22 11.76
N PRO A 52 5.68 -0.17 12.71
CA PRO A 52 4.25 -0.16 12.49
C PRO A 52 3.80 1.23 12.03
N VAL A 53 2.95 1.26 11.02
CA VAL A 53 2.30 2.46 10.52
C VAL A 53 1.45 3.05 11.66
N PRO A 54 1.69 4.32 12.06
CA PRO A 54 0.85 5.00 13.03
C PRO A 54 -0.62 5.05 12.57
N LEU A 55 -1.55 4.84 13.49
CA LEU A 55 -2.98 4.72 13.17
C LEU A 55 -3.54 5.99 12.53
N GLU A 56 -3.01 7.14 12.94
CA GLU A 56 -3.37 8.45 12.41
C GLU A 56 -3.00 8.64 10.93
N LEU A 57 -2.06 7.85 10.38
CA LEU A 57 -1.65 7.93 8.98
C LEU A 57 -2.51 7.04 8.07
N ILE A 58 -3.25 6.06 8.61
CA ILE A 58 -4.04 5.12 7.82
C ILE A 58 -5.06 5.83 6.92
N PRO A 59 -5.84 6.83 7.40
CA PRO A 59 -6.77 7.55 6.52
C PRO A 59 -6.06 8.26 5.35
N GLU A 60 -4.87 8.81 5.58
CA GLU A 60 -4.08 9.48 4.54
C GLU A 60 -3.52 8.47 3.52
N ILE A 61 -3.04 7.30 3.98
CA ILE A 61 -2.62 6.21 3.09
C ILE A 61 -3.78 5.73 2.21
N VAL A 62 -4.95 5.51 2.80
CA VAL A 62 -6.15 5.11 2.06
C VAL A 62 -6.55 6.18 1.04
N ARG A 63 -6.46 7.46 1.42
CA ARG A 63 -6.72 8.59 0.50
C ARG A 63 -5.72 8.61 -0.66
N GLU A 64 -4.42 8.47 -0.40
CA GLU A 64 -3.39 8.44 -1.44
C GLU A 64 -3.55 7.23 -2.38
N LEU A 65 -3.92 6.06 -1.85
CA LEU A 65 -4.27 4.89 -2.66
C LEU A 65 -5.47 5.16 -3.55
N GLY A 66 -6.48 5.90 -3.08
CA GLY A 66 -7.60 6.34 -3.89
C GLY A 66 -7.18 7.24 -5.06
N VAL A 67 -6.31 8.22 -4.81
CA VAL A 67 -5.74 9.08 -5.86
C VAL A 67 -4.96 8.25 -6.89
N LEU A 68 -4.15 7.30 -6.41
CA LEU A 68 -3.37 6.43 -7.29
C LEU A 68 -4.29 5.51 -8.11
N ALA A 69 -5.38 5.01 -7.52
CA ALA A 69 -6.38 4.18 -8.20
C ALA A 69 -7.04 4.94 -9.36
N GLU A 70 -7.45 6.18 -9.13
CA GLU A 70 -8.04 7.04 -10.16
C GLU A 70 -7.04 7.32 -11.29
N ALA A 71 -5.76 7.56 -10.94
CA ALA A 71 -4.70 7.79 -11.92
C ALA A 71 -4.48 6.58 -12.84
N VAL A 72 -4.38 5.37 -12.28
CA VAL A 72 -4.11 4.16 -13.08
C VAL A 72 -5.31 3.72 -13.91
N ILE A 73 -6.55 4.03 -13.50
CA ILE A 73 -7.74 3.78 -14.32
C ILE A 73 -7.75 4.68 -15.57
N ALA A 74 -7.22 5.90 -15.45
CA ALA A 74 -7.20 6.87 -16.55
C ALA A 74 -6.12 6.59 -17.60
N GLU A 75 -5.11 5.76 -17.30
CA GLU A 75 -3.94 5.51 -18.14
C GLU A 75 -3.84 4.02 -18.57
N PRO A 76 -3.86 3.69 -19.87
CA PRO A 76 -3.72 2.31 -20.35
C PRO A 76 -2.37 1.67 -19.95
N GLY A 77 -2.36 0.37 -19.64
CA GLY A 77 -1.13 -0.38 -19.33
C GLY A 77 -0.81 -0.51 -17.84
N HIS A 78 -1.65 0.03 -16.95
CA HIS A 78 -1.51 -0.08 -15.50
C HIS A 78 -2.57 -0.98 -14.86
N GLU A 79 -3.15 -1.92 -15.61
CA GLU A 79 -4.20 -2.83 -15.13
C GLU A 79 -3.73 -3.64 -13.92
N TRP A 80 -2.46 -4.10 -13.97
CA TRP A 80 -1.85 -4.83 -12.86
C TRP A 80 -1.82 -3.97 -11.59
N MET A 81 -1.53 -2.67 -11.71
CA MET A 81 -1.41 -1.76 -10.57
C MET A 81 -2.79 -1.47 -9.97
N ALA A 82 -3.81 -1.31 -10.81
CA ALA A 82 -5.19 -1.15 -10.38
C ALA A 82 -5.65 -2.36 -9.53
N GLU A 83 -5.33 -3.58 -9.95
CA GLU A 83 -5.62 -4.79 -9.17
C GLU A 83 -4.89 -4.78 -7.81
N ARG A 84 -3.60 -4.41 -7.78
CA ARG A 84 -2.83 -4.34 -6.53
C ARG A 84 -3.41 -3.31 -5.57
N ILE A 85 -3.75 -2.11 -6.05
CA ILE A 85 -4.34 -1.05 -5.23
C ILE A 85 -5.69 -1.51 -4.65
N ALA A 86 -6.52 -2.18 -5.43
CA ALA A 86 -7.79 -2.73 -4.96
C ALA A 86 -7.60 -3.78 -3.84
N GLU A 87 -6.61 -4.66 -3.95
CA GLU A 87 -6.27 -5.63 -2.90
C GLU A 87 -5.80 -4.94 -1.61
N ILE A 88 -4.98 -3.89 -1.71
CA ILE A 88 -4.49 -3.13 -0.56
C ILE A 88 -5.64 -2.39 0.13
N LEU A 89 -6.50 -1.71 -0.64
CA LEU A 89 -7.69 -1.04 -0.12
C LEU A 89 -8.65 -2.03 0.56
N LYS A 90 -8.85 -3.20 -0.05
CA LYS A 90 -9.64 -4.28 0.55
C LYS A 90 -9.04 -4.73 1.88
N ALA A 91 -7.71 -4.86 1.96
CA ALA A 91 -7.06 -5.23 3.21
C ALA A 91 -7.35 -4.21 4.33
N PHE A 92 -7.23 -2.91 4.07
CA PHE A 92 -7.60 -1.85 5.03
C PHE A 92 -9.08 -1.88 5.41
N ALA A 93 -9.98 -2.21 4.49
CA ALA A 93 -11.42 -2.28 4.75
C ALA A 93 -11.82 -3.52 5.60
N GLU A 94 -11.06 -4.61 5.50
CA GLU A 94 -11.33 -5.86 6.23
C GLU A 94 -10.71 -5.91 7.62
N THR A 95 -9.80 -4.99 7.95
CA THR A 95 -9.06 -4.98 9.22
C THR A 95 -9.39 -3.76 10.07
N ASP A 96 -9.67 -3.99 11.35
CA ASP A 96 -9.80 -2.90 12.33
C ASP A 96 -8.40 -2.38 12.72
N PRO A 97 -8.07 -1.10 12.49
CA PRO A 97 -6.80 -0.51 12.93
C PRO A 97 -6.54 -0.59 14.44
N ALA A 98 -7.58 -0.76 15.28
CA ALA A 98 -7.38 -0.98 16.71
C ALA A 98 -6.79 -2.37 17.02
N GLU A 99 -7.10 -3.36 16.18
CA GLU A 99 -6.66 -4.75 16.34
C GLU A 99 -5.50 -5.13 15.43
N TRP A 100 -5.28 -4.40 14.33
CA TRP A 100 -4.29 -4.72 13.31
C TRP A 100 -3.21 -3.64 13.18
N GLU A 101 -1.97 -4.10 13.08
CA GLU A 101 -0.81 -3.30 12.70
C GLU A 101 -0.49 -3.53 11.23
N TYR A 102 -0.01 -2.47 10.58
CA TYR A 102 0.45 -2.50 9.20
C TYR A 102 1.94 -2.17 9.19
N ASP A 103 2.73 -2.86 8.38
CA ASP A 103 4.14 -2.56 8.16
C ASP A 103 4.43 -2.49 6.65
N PHE A 104 5.38 -1.63 6.27
CA PHE A 104 5.76 -1.33 4.89
C PHE A 104 7.19 -1.81 4.59
N GLY A 105 7.55 -2.94 5.20
CA GLY A 105 8.92 -3.47 5.19
C GLY A 105 9.00 -4.93 5.62
#